data_AF-A0A381NJV1-F1
#
_entry.id   AF-A0A381NJV1-F1
#
_cell.length_a   1.000
_cell.length_b   1.000
_cell.length_c   1.000
_cell.angle_alpha   90.00
_cell.angle_beta   90.00
_cell.angle_gamma   90.00
#
_symmetry.space_group_name_H-M   'P 1'
#
loop_
_entity.id
_entity.type
_entity.pdbx_description
1 polymer ?
#
loop_
_entity_poly.entity_id
_entity_poly.type
_entity_poly.pdbx_seq_one_letter_code
_entity_poly.pdbx_strand_id
1 'polypeptide(L)'
;VIGRPNAHHQRSWLPVACLLLAVVVLGAGCGADRVTDPARATTCAELVDAGRASAEQVLERLGDRTLAELEADDPSRPFGLLDPLLRPGVFASRAVDLGCGEDELADLACTAYQGLSHLARSDVARAYLAPYFAACD
;
A
#
# COMPACT_ATOMS: atom_id res chain seq x y z
N VAL A 1 46.78 -48.52 46.31
CA VAL A 1 45.70 -47.52 46.36
C VAL A 1 45.26 -47.24 44.91
N ILE A 2 44.54 -48.14 44.25
CA ILE A 2 43.07 -48.22 44.06
C ILE A 2 42.42 -46.85 43.73
N GLY A 3 41.88 -46.72 42.50
CA GLY A 3 40.61 -46.01 42.24
C GLY A 3 40.63 -44.68 41.44
N ARG A 4 40.32 -44.75 40.12
CA ARG A 4 39.57 -43.72 39.35
C ARG A 4 38.16 -43.52 39.96
N PRO A 5 37.41 -42.40 39.80
CA PRO A 5 36.92 -41.81 38.52
C PRO A 5 36.89 -40.25 38.51
N ASN A 6 36.72 -39.50 37.41
CA ASN A 6 35.78 -39.50 36.28
C ASN A 6 34.38 -38.93 36.60
N ALA A 7 33.94 -38.01 35.73
CA ALA A 7 32.57 -37.61 35.36
C ALA A 7 31.71 -36.73 36.30
N HIS A 8 31.45 -35.52 35.78
CA HIS A 8 30.14 -34.92 35.51
C HIS A 8 28.94 -35.29 36.39
N HIS A 9 28.36 -34.27 37.03
CA HIS A 9 26.95 -34.18 37.40
C HIS A 9 26.65 -32.71 37.77
N GLN A 10 25.58 -32.04 37.35
CA GLN A 10 24.26 -32.47 36.88
C GLN A 10 23.61 -31.25 36.18
N ARG A 11 23.01 -31.38 34.98
CA ARG A 11 21.55 -31.62 34.76
C ARG A 11 20.83 -30.27 34.53
N SER A 12 20.05 -30.01 33.49
CA SER A 12 19.41 -30.83 32.46
C SER A 12 18.66 -29.91 31.48
N TRP A 13 18.56 -30.36 30.22
CA TRP A 13 17.42 -30.21 29.31
C TRP A 13 17.17 -28.88 28.58
N LEU A 14 17.46 -28.93 27.27
CA LEU A 14 16.81 -28.21 26.14
C LEU A 14 15.28 -28.40 26.17
N PRO A 15 14.43 -27.50 25.59
CA PRO A 15 14.44 -27.28 24.14
C PRO A 15 13.97 -25.90 23.60
N VAL A 16 14.25 -25.68 22.31
CA VAL A 16 13.38 -25.16 21.23
C VAL A 16 12.25 -24.18 21.59
N ALA A 17 12.14 -23.14 20.75
CA ALA A 17 11.01 -22.21 20.58
C ALA A 17 11.08 -20.91 21.39
N CYS A 18 11.68 -19.90 20.76
CA CYS A 18 11.11 -18.55 20.75
C CYS A 18 11.34 -18.00 19.34
N LEU A 19 10.56 -18.55 18.41
CA LEU A 19 10.15 -17.86 17.19
C LEU A 19 9.41 -16.61 17.67
N LEU A 20 10.16 -15.54 17.96
CA LEU A 20 9.59 -14.22 18.17
C LEU A 20 9.24 -13.67 16.79
N LEU A 21 8.14 -14.20 16.24
CA LEU A 21 7.30 -13.48 15.29
C LEU A 21 6.84 -12.22 16.04
N ALA A 22 7.63 -11.16 15.92
CA ALA A 22 7.19 -9.82 16.27
C ALA A 22 6.09 -9.46 15.26
N VAL A 23 4.85 -9.83 15.57
CA VAL A 23 3.67 -9.20 14.99
C VAL A 23 3.69 -7.78 15.53
N VAL A 24 4.35 -6.91 14.77
CA VAL A 24 4.33 -5.48 15.03
C VAL A 24 2.95 -4.99 14.61
N VAL A 25 2.04 -4.91 15.57
CA VAL A 25 0.84 -4.10 15.44
C VAL A 25 1.29 -2.63 15.58
N LEU A 26 1.64 -2.01 14.45
CA LEU A 26 1.63 -0.54 14.32
C LEU A 26 0.21 -0.22 13.81
N GLY A 27 -0.70 0.34 14.60
CA GLY A 27 -0.50 1.56 15.36
C GLY A 27 -0.71 2.74 14.41
N ALA A 28 -1.97 3.09 14.18
CA ALA A 28 -2.36 4.32 13.47
C ALA A 28 -1.75 5.53 14.20
N GLY A 29 -0.68 6.08 13.63
CA GLY A 29 0.02 7.24 14.14
C GLY A 29 0.68 7.95 12.98
N CYS A 30 0.26 9.18 12.72
CA CYS A 30 0.78 10.02 11.65
C CYS A 30 2.32 10.08 11.67
N GLY A 31 2.96 9.68 10.57
CA GLY A 31 4.37 10.01 10.33
C GLY A 31 5.37 8.85 10.22
N ALA A 32 4.94 7.61 9.98
CA ALA A 32 5.81 6.72 9.20
C ALA A 32 5.78 7.22 7.74
N ASP A 33 6.94 7.39 7.11
CA ASP A 33 7.01 7.74 5.69
C ASP A 33 6.24 6.69 4.88
N ARG A 34 5.04 7.06 4.39
CA ARG A 34 4.21 6.18 3.58
C ARG A 34 5.03 5.72 2.37
N VAL A 35 4.98 4.43 2.05
CA VAL A 35 5.58 3.95 0.81
C VAL A 35 4.80 4.54 -0.36
N THR A 36 5.44 5.39 -1.15
CA THR A 36 4.80 6.06 -2.30
C THR A 36 5.11 5.41 -3.64
N ASP A 37 6.12 4.54 -3.70
CA ASP A 37 6.46 3.79 -4.91
C ASP A 37 5.96 2.35 -4.80
N PRO A 38 5.00 1.91 -5.63
CA PRO A 38 4.45 0.57 -5.56
C PRO A 38 5.50 -0.52 -5.72
N ALA A 39 6.60 -0.26 -6.45
CA ALA A 39 7.66 -1.24 -6.63
C ALA A 39 8.43 -1.55 -5.33
N ARG A 40 8.37 -0.65 -4.34
CA ARG A 40 9.05 -0.80 -3.04
C ARG A 40 8.16 -1.36 -1.94
N ALA A 41 6.86 -1.49 -2.17
CA ALA A 41 5.93 -2.03 -1.17
C ALA A 41 6.31 -3.46 -0.79
N THR A 42 6.37 -3.78 0.49
CA THR A 42 6.69 -5.11 1.03
C THR A 42 5.50 -5.79 1.67
N THR A 43 4.38 -5.07 1.80
CA THR A 43 3.09 -5.56 2.30
C THR A 43 1.93 -5.05 1.44
N CYS A 44 0.76 -5.69 1.53
CA CYS A 44 -0.45 -5.24 0.84
C CYS A 44 -0.90 -3.85 1.31
N ALA A 45 -0.73 -3.54 2.60
CA ALA A 45 -1.00 -2.21 3.15
C ALA A 45 -0.07 -1.14 2.55
N GLU A 46 1.24 -1.42 2.45
CA GLU A 46 2.19 -0.50 1.81
C GLU A 46 1.89 -0.31 0.31
N LEU A 47 1.37 -1.34 -0.36
CA LEU A 47 0.96 -1.24 -1.76
C LEU A 47 -0.25 -0.32 -1.92
N VAL A 48 -1.22 -0.41 -1.00
CA VAL A 48 -2.38 0.48 -0.96
C VAL A 48 -1.98 1.91 -0.60
N ASP A 49 -1.02 2.11 0.31
CA ASP A 49 -0.46 3.43 0.62
C ASP A 49 0.19 4.09 -0.61
N ALA A 50 0.89 3.30 -1.42
CA ALA A 50 1.45 3.77 -2.69
C ALA A 50 0.33 4.13 -3.68
N GLY A 51 -0.76 3.35 -3.70
CA GLY A 51 -1.96 3.64 -4.48
C GLY A 51 -2.59 4.97 -4.08
N ARG A 52 -2.74 5.21 -2.77
CA ARG A 52 -3.24 6.47 -2.22
C ARG A 52 -2.36 7.64 -2.64
N ALA A 53 -1.04 7.50 -2.54
CA ALA A 53 -0.09 8.53 -2.96
C ALA A 53 -0.17 8.83 -4.47
N SER A 54 -0.36 7.82 -5.31
CA SER A 54 -0.65 8.02 -6.74
C SER A 54 -1.97 8.76 -6.96
N ALA A 55 -3.03 8.42 -6.22
CA ALA A 55 -4.31 9.10 -6.31
C ALA A 55 -4.21 10.58 -5.88
N GLU A 56 -3.49 10.88 -4.79
CA GLU A 56 -3.21 12.25 -4.34
C GLU A 56 -2.51 13.07 -5.45
N GLN A 57 -1.50 12.49 -6.12
CA GLN A 57 -0.82 13.12 -7.25
C GLN A 57 -1.71 13.29 -8.49
N VAL A 58 -2.59 12.32 -8.78
CA VAL A 58 -3.58 12.44 -9.86
C VAL A 58 -4.53 13.61 -9.59
N LEU A 59 -5.04 13.73 -8.37
CA LEU A 59 -5.93 14.82 -7.98
C LEU A 59 -5.23 16.18 -8.02
N GLU A 60 -3.98 16.26 -7.59
CA GLU A 60 -3.16 17.47 -7.71
C GLU A 60 -2.98 17.85 -9.19
N ARG A 61 -2.65 16.87 -10.03
CA ARG A 61 -2.40 17.08 -11.45
C ARG A 61 -3.66 17.47 -12.21
N LEU A 62 -4.81 16.88 -11.88
CA LEU A 62 -6.11 17.29 -12.43
C LEU A 62 -6.46 18.71 -11.96
N GLY A 63 -6.26 18.99 -10.66
CA GLY A 63 -6.49 20.30 -10.07
C GLY A 63 -7.92 20.79 -10.30
N ASP A 64 -8.04 22.04 -10.73
CA ASP A 64 -9.33 22.66 -11.04
C ASP A 64 -9.74 22.49 -12.52
N ARG A 65 -8.97 21.72 -13.30
CA ARG A 65 -9.18 21.59 -14.74
C ARG A 65 -10.47 20.84 -15.06
N THR A 66 -11.15 21.36 -16.07
CA THR A 66 -12.32 20.76 -16.72
C THR A 66 -11.89 19.76 -17.78
N LEU A 67 -12.83 18.90 -18.21
CA LEU A 67 -12.56 17.97 -19.31
C LEU A 67 -12.19 18.70 -20.61
N ALA A 68 -12.89 19.80 -20.92
CA ALA A 68 -12.63 20.58 -22.13
C ALA A 68 -11.21 21.17 -22.17
N GLU A 69 -10.65 21.56 -21.01
CA GLU A 69 -9.26 22.04 -20.93
C GLU A 69 -8.26 20.90 -21.16
N LEU A 70 -8.54 19.69 -20.63
CA LEU A 70 -7.70 18.51 -20.87
C LEU A 70 -7.74 18.06 -22.33
N GLU A 71 -8.92 18.09 -22.95
CA GLU A 71 -9.12 17.80 -24.38
C GLU A 71 -8.48 18.85 -25.28
N ALA A 72 -8.45 20.12 -24.87
CA ALA A 72 -7.75 21.17 -25.60
C ALA A 72 -6.22 20.99 -25.55
N ASP A 73 -5.67 20.51 -24.43
CA ASP A 73 -4.24 20.22 -24.27
C ASP A 73 -3.80 19.01 -25.12
N ASP A 74 -4.51 17.88 -25.05
CA ASP A 74 -4.27 16.68 -25.88
C ASP A 74 -5.62 16.01 -26.27
N PRO A 75 -6.16 16.32 -27.46
CA PRO A 75 -7.45 15.78 -27.90
C PRO A 75 -7.45 14.26 -28.07
N SER A 76 -6.28 13.68 -28.33
CA SER A 76 -6.14 12.24 -28.59
C SER A 76 -6.03 11.43 -27.31
N ARG A 77 -5.44 12.03 -26.26
CA ARG A 77 -5.22 11.41 -24.94
C ARG A 77 -5.36 12.46 -23.83
N PRO A 78 -6.58 12.94 -23.52
CA PRO A 78 -6.80 13.99 -22.52
C PRO A 78 -6.27 13.63 -21.11
N PHE A 79 -6.16 12.34 -20.82
CA PHE A 79 -5.63 11.81 -19.56
C PHE A 79 -4.21 11.22 -19.65
N GLY A 80 -3.54 11.31 -20.80
CA GLY A 80 -2.22 10.70 -20.99
C GLY A 80 -1.14 11.25 -20.05
N LEU A 81 -1.35 12.46 -19.51
CA LEU A 81 -0.53 13.05 -18.47
C LEU A 81 -0.59 12.31 -17.11
N LEU A 82 -1.57 11.42 -16.91
CA LEU A 82 -1.74 10.60 -15.71
C LEU A 82 -1.06 9.22 -15.83
N ASP A 83 -0.74 8.77 -17.06
CA ASP A 83 -0.13 7.45 -17.32
C ASP A 83 1.08 7.14 -16.41
N PRO A 84 2.01 8.10 -16.18
CA PRO A 84 3.17 7.86 -15.32
C PRO A 84 2.83 7.67 -13.84
N LEU A 85 1.67 8.13 -13.39
CA LEU A 85 1.21 8.05 -11.99
C LEU A 85 0.41 6.78 -11.72
N LEU A 86 -0.41 6.36 -12.70
CA LEU A 86 -1.32 5.23 -12.55
C LEU A 86 -0.57 3.88 -12.52
N ARG A 87 0.44 3.71 -13.41
CA ARG A 87 1.32 2.53 -13.49
C ARG A 87 0.62 1.18 -13.19
N PRO A 88 -0.54 0.86 -13.82
CA PRO A 88 -1.39 -0.26 -13.41
C PRO A 88 -0.67 -1.61 -13.43
N GLY A 89 0.24 -1.82 -14.39
CA GLY A 89 1.05 -3.03 -14.47
C GLY A 89 1.97 -3.25 -13.27
N VAL A 90 2.48 -2.17 -12.65
CA VAL A 90 3.37 -2.26 -11.48
C VAL A 90 2.57 -2.63 -10.22
N PHE A 91 1.40 -2.01 -10.04
CA PHE A 91 0.50 -2.38 -8.95
C PHE A 91 0.05 -3.83 -9.07
N ALA A 92 -0.40 -4.25 -10.26
CA ALA A 92 -0.86 -5.60 -10.50
C ALA A 92 0.25 -6.64 -10.28
N SER A 93 1.44 -6.43 -10.83
CA SER A 93 2.56 -7.36 -10.62
C SER A 93 2.95 -7.44 -9.15
N ARG A 94 2.98 -6.30 -8.44
CA ARG A 94 3.37 -6.28 -7.04
C ARG A 94 2.33 -6.94 -6.13
N ALA A 95 1.04 -6.73 -6.40
CA ALA A 95 -0.03 -7.41 -5.68
C ALA A 95 0.10 -8.94 -5.79
N VAL A 96 0.41 -9.44 -7.00
CA VAL A 96 0.66 -10.87 -7.24
C VAL A 96 1.89 -11.36 -6.48
N ASP A 97 3.02 -10.64 -6.55
CA ASP A 97 4.26 -11.02 -5.85
C ASP A 97 4.10 -11.08 -4.33
N LEU A 98 3.25 -10.20 -3.78
CA LEU A 98 2.95 -10.13 -2.35
C LEU A 98 1.83 -11.09 -1.92
N GLY A 99 1.11 -11.69 -2.87
CA GLY A 99 -0.02 -12.58 -2.61
C GLY A 99 -1.27 -11.85 -2.08
N CYS A 100 -1.45 -10.57 -2.42
CA CYS A 100 -2.59 -9.77 -1.97
C CYS A 100 -3.88 -10.22 -2.64
N GLY A 101 -4.93 -10.47 -1.85
CA GLY A 101 -6.28 -10.76 -2.36
C GLY A 101 -7.01 -9.51 -2.80
N GLU A 102 -7.97 -9.64 -3.74
CA GLU A 102 -8.79 -8.50 -4.20
C GLU A 102 -9.60 -7.90 -3.05
N ASP A 103 -10.26 -8.73 -2.23
CA ASP A 103 -11.06 -8.28 -1.08
C ASP A 103 -10.18 -7.60 -0.01
N GLU A 104 -8.99 -8.14 0.27
CA GLU A 104 -8.03 -7.54 1.22
C GLU A 104 -7.58 -6.15 0.73
N LEU A 105 -7.25 -6.02 -0.55
CA LEU A 105 -6.86 -4.75 -1.14
C LEU A 105 -8.02 -3.75 -1.11
N ALA A 106 -9.26 -4.19 -1.36
CA ALA A 106 -10.44 -3.35 -1.27
C ALA A 106 -10.64 -2.82 0.15
N ASP A 107 -10.63 -3.69 1.17
CA ASP A 107 -10.80 -3.30 2.58
C ASP A 107 -9.72 -2.32 3.05
N LEU A 108 -8.46 -2.62 2.72
CA LEU A 108 -7.32 -1.73 3.01
C LEU A 108 -7.48 -0.39 2.29
N ALA A 109 -7.84 -0.42 1.01
CA ALA A 109 -8.03 0.77 0.22
C ALA A 109 -9.14 1.64 0.83
N CYS A 110 -10.29 1.05 1.18
CA CYS A 110 -11.44 1.72 1.79
C CYS A 110 -11.10 2.53 3.04
N THR A 111 -10.14 2.05 3.83
CA THR A 111 -9.58 2.80 4.95
C THR A 111 -8.57 3.84 4.49
N ALA A 112 -7.65 3.44 3.61
CA ALA A 112 -6.56 4.29 3.16
C ALA A 112 -7.02 5.52 2.40
N TYR A 113 -8.01 5.47 1.49
CA TYR A 113 -8.36 6.67 0.73
C TYR A 113 -9.47 7.50 1.39
N GLN A 114 -9.81 7.20 2.64
CA GLN A 114 -10.68 8.08 3.42
C GLN A 114 -10.15 9.51 3.39
N GLY A 115 -11.07 10.43 3.12
CA GLY A 115 -10.78 11.83 3.00
C GLY A 115 -10.38 12.29 1.60
N LEU A 116 -9.97 11.46 0.64
CA LEU A 116 -9.50 11.98 -0.67
C LEU A 116 -10.52 12.85 -1.42
N SER A 117 -11.81 12.73 -1.10
CA SER A 117 -12.87 13.58 -1.64
C SER A 117 -12.61 15.08 -1.45
N HIS A 118 -11.94 15.51 -0.38
CA HIS A 118 -11.62 16.93 -0.16
C HIS A 118 -10.58 17.48 -1.16
N LEU A 119 -9.78 16.59 -1.78
CA LEU A 119 -8.77 16.96 -2.78
C LEU A 119 -9.35 17.02 -4.19
N ALA A 120 -10.56 16.49 -4.41
CA ALA A 120 -11.20 16.45 -5.72
C ALA A 120 -11.87 17.80 -6.07
N ARG A 121 -11.05 18.73 -6.58
CA ARG A 121 -11.47 20.12 -6.81
C ARG A 121 -12.33 20.32 -8.07
N SER A 122 -12.15 19.52 -9.11
CA SER A 122 -12.95 19.56 -10.34
C SER A 122 -13.94 18.39 -10.48
N ASP A 123 -14.90 18.51 -11.40
CA ASP A 123 -15.83 17.42 -11.75
C ASP A 123 -15.09 16.18 -12.25
N VAL A 124 -14.00 16.39 -13.01
CA VAL A 124 -13.13 15.31 -13.51
C VAL A 124 -12.43 14.60 -12.36
N ALA A 125 -11.91 15.35 -11.39
CA ALA A 125 -11.28 14.77 -10.19
C ALA A 125 -12.27 13.96 -9.35
N ARG A 126 -13.53 14.42 -9.24
CA ARG A 126 -14.59 13.67 -8.55
C ARG A 126 -14.99 12.41 -9.31
N ALA A 127 -15.09 12.49 -10.64
CA ALA A 127 -15.35 11.32 -11.49
C ALA A 127 -14.23 10.27 -11.38
N TYR A 128 -12.97 10.70 -11.26
CA TYR A 128 -11.84 9.80 -11.04
C TYR A 128 -11.96 8.99 -9.74
N LEU A 129 -12.42 9.58 -8.64
CA LEU A 129 -12.58 8.89 -7.36
C LEU A 129 -13.89 8.10 -7.22
N ALA A 130 -14.89 8.34 -8.07
CA ALA A 130 -16.21 7.74 -7.92
C ALA A 130 -16.21 6.20 -7.86
N PRO A 131 -15.45 5.47 -8.72
CA PRO A 131 -15.40 4.01 -8.66
C PRO A 131 -14.83 3.48 -7.35
N TYR A 132 -13.90 4.21 -6.75
CA TYR A 132 -13.29 3.83 -5.48
C TYR A 132 -14.32 3.92 -4.34
N PHE A 133 -15.06 5.03 -4.23
CA PHE A 133 -16.04 5.17 -3.16
C PHE A 133 -17.19 4.18 -3.30
N ALA A 134 -17.62 3.89 -4.53
CA ALA A 134 -18.64 2.88 -4.80
C ALA A 134 -18.21 1.45 -4.41
N ALA A 135 -16.90 1.18 -4.33
CA ALA A 135 -16.38 -0.10 -3.86
C ALA A 135 -16.36 -0.22 -2.32
N CYS A 136 -16.57 0.89 -1.61
CA CYS A 136 -16.50 0.98 -0.14
C CYS A 136 -17.86 1.17 0.53
N ASP A 137 -18.94 1.27 -0.27
CA ASP A 137 -20.34 1.33 0.17
C ASP A 137 -20.95 -0.08 0.26
#